data_AF-A0A4Q1FV41-F1
#
_entry.id   AF-A0A4Q1FV41-F1
#
_cell.length_a   1.000
_cell.length_b   1.000
_cell.length_c   1.000
_cell.angle_alpha   90.00
_cell.angle_beta   90.00
_cell.angle_gamma   90.00
#
_symmetry.space_group_name_H-M   'P 1'
#
loop_
_entity.id
_entity.type
_entity.pdbx_description
1 polymer ?
#
loop_
_entity_poly.entity_id
_entity_poly.type
_entity_poly.pdbx_seq_one_letter_code
_entity_poly.pdbx_strand_id
1 'polypeptide(L)'
;MKQNILLFTLCVFINLLIGNIVLIIIFPNLPFLYNVLISLFVFIIYGMVFYKLNLAPKQYDQWKLTGISAGLSLSSLLIACIFTSIGNRLPTDTIITAGLKGVIPMFIFATVLTSPFWVSLAFFNFVCLYFMKSES
;
A
#
# COMPACT_ATOMS: atom_id res chain seq x y z
N MET A 1 14.69 -18.30 -9.89
CA MET A 1 14.14 -18.34 -8.51
C MET A 1 14.81 -17.35 -7.55
N LYS A 2 16.14 -17.37 -7.33
CA LYS A 2 16.80 -16.44 -6.39
C LYS A 2 16.64 -14.96 -6.75
N GLN A 3 16.62 -14.62 -8.05
CA GLN A 3 16.49 -13.24 -8.54
C GLN A 3 15.07 -12.68 -8.33
N ASN A 4 14.01 -13.45 -8.62
CA ASN A 4 12.61 -13.07 -8.32
C ASN A 4 12.38 -12.78 -6.83
N ILE A 5 13.01 -13.54 -5.94
CA ILE A 5 12.89 -13.34 -4.48
C ILE A 5 13.58 -12.04 -4.08
N LEU A 6 14.77 -11.76 -4.61
CA LEU A 6 15.50 -10.53 -4.32
C LEU A 6 14.75 -9.31 -4.83
N LEU A 7 14.21 -9.36 -6.06
CA LEU A 7 13.40 -8.30 -6.63
C LEU A 7 12.12 -8.07 -5.81
N PHE A 8 11.45 -9.15 -5.41
CA PHE A 8 10.28 -9.10 -4.52
C PHE A 8 10.60 -8.41 -3.19
N THR A 9 11.67 -8.85 -2.50
CA THR A 9 12.07 -8.26 -1.21
C THR A 9 12.41 -6.79 -1.38
N LEU A 10 13.11 -6.42 -2.45
CA LEU A 10 13.47 -5.03 -2.74
C LEU A 10 12.24 -4.17 -3.02
N CYS A 11 11.29 -4.66 -3.82
CA CYS A 11 10.06 -3.96 -4.12
C CYS A 11 9.20 -3.76 -2.87
N VAL A 12 9.03 -4.79 -2.05
CA VAL A 12 8.26 -4.67 -0.79
C VAL A 12 8.97 -3.73 0.20
N PHE A 13 10.30 -3.81 0.30
CA PHE A 13 11.08 -2.94 1.18
C PHE A 13 10.99 -1.47 0.77
N ILE A 14 11.11 -1.16 -0.52
CA ILE A 14 10.98 0.22 -1.02
C ILE A 14 9.56 0.76 -0.79
N ASN A 15 8.53 -0.04 -1.02
CA ASN A 15 7.14 0.37 -0.74
C ASN A 15 6.92 0.66 0.75
N LEU A 16 7.45 -0.19 1.64
CA LEU A 16 7.39 0.03 3.08
C LEU A 16 8.17 1.27 3.50
N LEU A 17 9.35 1.50 2.94
CA LEU A 17 10.18 2.65 3.24
C LEU A 17 9.48 3.95 2.84
N ILE A 18 9.03 4.04 1.58
CA ILE A 18 8.30 5.21 1.06
C ILE A 18 7.01 5.42 1.85
N GLY A 19 6.23 4.36 2.09
CA GLY A 19 5.00 4.43 2.85
C GLY A 19 5.20 5.00 4.26
N ASN A 20 6.24 4.54 4.98
CA ASN A 20 6.57 5.06 6.30
C ASN A 20 7.07 6.50 6.26
N ILE A 21 7.88 6.89 5.27
CA ILE A 21 8.31 8.28 5.09
C ILE A 21 7.10 9.19 4.87
N VAL A 22 6.19 8.80 3.99
CA VAL A 22 4.96 9.55 3.70
C VAL A 22 4.07 9.64 4.94
N LEU A 23 3.91 8.56 5.71
CA LEU A 23 3.16 8.58 6.97
C LEU A 23 3.76 9.55 7.99
N ILE A 24 5.09 9.57 8.14
CA ILE A 24 5.77 10.48 9.07
C ILE A 24 5.59 11.94 8.63
N ILE A 25 5.65 12.23 7.33
CA ILE A 25 5.51 13.60 6.80
C ILE A 25 4.07 14.10 6.92
N ILE A 26 3.08 13.27 6.55
CA ILE A 26 1.66 13.68 6.50
C ILE A 26 1.02 13.59 7.88
N PHE A 27 1.40 12.62 8.70
CA PHE A 27 0.84 12.37 10.03
C PHE A 27 1.96 12.30 11.08
N PRO A 28 2.64 13.43 11.38
CA PRO A 28 3.77 13.45 12.31
C PRO A 28 3.40 13.05 13.75
N ASN A 29 2.12 13.17 14.10
CA ASN A 29 1.61 12.83 15.44
C ASN A 29 1.06 11.40 15.51
N LEU A 30 1.17 10.59 14.44
CA LEU A 30 0.66 9.22 14.46
C LEU A 30 1.51 8.38 15.44
N PRO A 31 0.88 7.71 16.43
CA PRO A 31 1.61 6.85 17.33
C PRO A 31 2.38 5.75 16.58
N PHE A 32 3.61 5.47 17.03
CA PHE A 32 4.50 4.49 16.38
C PHE A 32 3.84 3.12 16.18
N LEU A 33 2.98 2.70 17.11
CA LEU A 33 2.20 1.46 17.01
C LEU A 33 1.38 1.38 15.71
N TYR A 34 0.76 2.49 15.28
CA TYR A 34 -0.02 2.51 14.05
C TYR A 34 0.86 2.42 12.81
N ASN A 35 2.05 3.03 12.81
CA ASN A 35 3.02 2.87 11.70
C ASN A 35 3.44 1.40 11.54
N VAL A 36 3.68 0.70 12.66
CA VAL A 36 4.01 -0.73 12.66
C VAL A 36 2.84 -1.57 12.13
N LEU A 37 1.61 -1.29 12.59
CA LEU A 37 0.42 -2.01 12.13
C LEU A 37 0.16 -1.80 10.64
N ILE A 38 0.22 -0.55 10.15
CA ILE A 38 0.04 -0.23 8.72
C ILE A 38 1.09 -0.99 7.90
N SER A 39 2.36 -0.92 8.30
CA SER A 39 3.46 -1.62 7.63
C SER A 39 3.23 -3.12 7.56
N LEU A 40 2.77 -3.74 8.65
CA LEU A 40 2.52 -5.18 8.70
C LEU A 40 1.38 -5.59 7.76
N PHE A 41 0.28 -4.82 7.72
CA PHE A 41 -0.82 -5.07 6.79
C PHE A 41 -0.40 -4.91 5.32
N VAL A 42 0.36 -3.85 5.01
CA VAL A 42 0.88 -3.63 3.65
C VAL A 42 1.80 -4.77 3.25
N PHE A 43 2.70 -5.21 4.13
CA PHE A 43 3.59 -6.35 3.87
C PHE A 43 2.81 -7.63 3.53
N ILE A 44 1.75 -7.95 4.29
CA ILE A 44 0.93 -9.15 4.05
C ILE A 44 0.21 -9.06 2.70
N ILE A 45 -0.42 -7.93 2.38
CA ILE A 45 -1.16 -7.77 1.12
C ILE A 45 -0.24 -7.85 -0.08
N TYR A 46 0.89 -7.14 -0.03
CA TYR A 46 1.90 -7.19 -1.09
C TYR A 46 2.41 -8.62 -1.22
N GLY A 47 2.80 -9.26 -0.12
CA GLY A 47 3.26 -10.65 -0.11
C GLY A 47 2.28 -11.61 -0.78
N MET A 48 0.99 -11.54 -0.47
CA MET A 48 -0.03 -12.39 -1.10
C MET A 48 -0.18 -12.14 -2.60
N VAL A 49 -0.23 -10.87 -3.02
CA VAL A 49 -0.41 -10.52 -4.44
C VAL A 49 0.79 -10.98 -5.26
N PHE A 50 2.00 -10.65 -4.80
CA PHE A 50 3.24 -11.07 -5.46
C PHE A 50 3.41 -12.60 -5.47
N TYR A 51 3.03 -13.29 -4.39
CA TYR A 51 3.06 -14.76 -4.35
C TYR A 51 2.13 -15.38 -5.41
N LYS A 52 0.89 -14.87 -5.54
CA LYS A 52 -0.04 -15.34 -6.59
C LYS A 52 0.49 -15.09 -8.00
N LEU A 53 1.11 -13.94 -8.23
CA LEU A 53 1.72 -13.60 -9.51
C LEU A 53 2.89 -14.52 -9.87
N ASN A 54 3.71 -14.92 -8.89
CA ASN A 54 4.80 -15.86 -9.10
C ASN A 54 4.33 -17.28 -9.42
N LEU A 55 3.14 -17.69 -8.95
CA LEU A 55 2.57 -19.01 -9.25
C LEU A 55 1.96 -19.11 -10.65
N ALA A 56 1.44 -18.01 -11.20
CA ALA A 56 0.71 -18.01 -12.48
C ALA A 56 1.04 -16.79 -13.38
N PRO A 57 2.31 -16.57 -13.75
CA PRO A 57 2.74 -15.33 -14.41
C PRO A 57 2.14 -15.10 -15.80
N LYS A 58 1.84 -16.18 -16.54
CA LYS A 58 1.33 -16.11 -17.92
C LYS A 58 -0.13 -15.63 -18.03
N GLN A 59 -0.88 -15.54 -16.92
CA GLN A 59 -2.29 -15.15 -16.94
C GLN A 59 -2.54 -13.63 -16.89
N TYR A 60 -1.48 -12.84 -16.65
CA TYR A 60 -1.60 -11.41 -16.41
C TYR A 60 -1.17 -10.59 -17.62
N ASP A 61 -2.13 -9.98 -18.30
CA ASP A 61 -1.87 -9.00 -19.34
C ASP A 61 -1.41 -7.65 -18.76
N GLN A 62 -0.80 -6.78 -19.56
CA GLN A 62 -0.27 -5.49 -19.10
C GLN A 62 -1.34 -4.65 -18.38
N TRP A 63 -2.57 -4.60 -18.91
CA TRP A 63 -3.69 -3.92 -18.27
C TRP A 63 -4.07 -4.49 -16.90
N LYS A 64 -4.00 -5.82 -16.76
CA LYS A 64 -4.25 -6.48 -15.46
C LYS A 64 -3.16 -6.14 -14.46
N LEU A 65 -1.90 -6.07 -14.89
CA LEU A 65 -0.78 -5.67 -14.05
C LEU A 65 -0.91 -4.22 -13.58
N THR A 66 -1.30 -3.29 -14.47
CA THR A 66 -1.59 -1.90 -14.10
C THR A 66 -2.72 -1.81 -13.08
N GLY A 67 -3.80 -2.56 -13.28
CA GLY A 67 -4.91 -2.62 -12.32
C GLY A 67 -4.47 -3.14 -10.95
N ILE A 68 -3.62 -4.17 -10.92
CA ILE A 68 -3.06 -4.72 -9.68
C ILE A 68 -2.14 -3.70 -9.00
N SER A 69 -1.28 -3.00 -9.75
CA SER A 69 -0.35 -2.02 -9.16
C SER A 69 -1.07 -0.81 -8.58
N ALA A 70 -2.08 -0.30 -9.30
CA ALA A 70 -2.95 0.77 -8.82
C ALA A 70 -3.75 0.32 -7.60
N GLY A 71 -4.33 -0.89 -7.63
CA GLY A 71 -5.06 -1.47 -6.50
C GLY A 71 -4.19 -1.68 -5.26
N LEU A 72 -2.95 -2.15 -5.41
CA LEU A 72 -1.98 -2.27 -4.32
C LEU A 72 -1.65 -0.92 -3.68
N SER A 73 -1.49 0.10 -4.51
CA SER A 73 -1.16 1.46 -4.04
C SER A 73 -2.36 2.10 -3.34
N LEU A 74 -3.56 2.01 -3.92
CA LEU A 74 -4.80 2.51 -3.32
C LEU A 74 -5.19 1.75 -2.05
N SER A 75 -4.99 0.44 -2.00
CA SER A 75 -5.27 -0.35 -0.79
C SER A 75 -4.33 0.01 0.35
N SER A 76 -3.04 0.23 0.07
CA SER A 76 -2.10 0.74 1.08
C SER A 76 -2.50 2.12 1.61
N LEU A 77 -2.97 3.01 0.72
CA LEU A 77 -3.49 4.32 1.09
C LEU A 77 -4.76 4.20 1.95
N LEU A 78 -5.68 3.30 1.60
CA LEU A 78 -6.90 3.04 2.36
C LEU A 78 -6.59 2.55 3.77
N ILE A 79 -5.65 1.61 3.92
CA ILE A 79 -5.22 1.09 5.21
C ILE A 79 -4.63 2.21 6.07
N ALA A 80 -3.75 3.03 5.49
CA ALA A 80 -3.21 4.20 6.17
C ALA A 80 -4.34 5.13 6.64
N CYS A 81 -5.31 5.44 5.78
CA CYS A 81 -6.46 6.27 6.14
C CYS A 81 -7.32 5.65 7.25
N ILE A 82 -7.51 4.32 7.27
CA ILE A 82 -8.23 3.61 8.34
C ILE A 82 -7.54 3.81 9.68
N PHE A 83 -6.26 3.48 9.76
CA PHE A 83 -5.52 3.58 11.02
C PHE A 83 -5.35 5.02 11.49
N THR A 84 -5.13 5.96 10.57
CA THR A 84 -5.08 7.39 10.90
C THR A 84 -6.43 7.92 11.39
N SER A 85 -7.53 7.54 10.74
CA SER A 85 -8.87 7.95 11.16
C SER A 85 -9.20 7.42 12.56
N ILE A 86 -8.88 6.16 12.81
CA ILE A 86 -9.02 5.52 14.13
C ILE A 86 -8.15 6.27 15.16
N GLY A 87 -6.86 6.51 14.86
CA GLY A 87 -5.95 7.18 15.77
C GLY A 87 -6.37 8.61 16.14
N ASN A 88 -6.88 9.38 15.17
CA ASN A 88 -7.31 10.77 15.39
C ASN A 88 -8.68 10.90 16.04
N ARG A 89 -9.59 9.92 15.84
CA ARG A 89 -10.98 10.01 16.32
C ARG A 89 -11.33 9.11 17.50
N LEU A 90 -10.47 8.17 17.89
CA LEU A 90 -10.66 7.36 19.11
C LEU A 90 -10.99 8.18 20.38
N PRO A 91 -10.42 9.38 20.60
CA PRO A 91 -10.73 10.18 21.78
C PRO A 91 -12.17 10.68 21.82
N THR A 92 -12.84 10.77 20.67
CA THR A 92 -14.15 11.41 20.51
C THR A 92 -15.24 10.46 20.04
N ASP A 93 -14.89 9.37 19.36
CA ASP A 93 -15.79 8.41 18.73
C ASP A 93 -15.47 6.97 19.17
N THR A 94 -16.46 6.08 19.14
CA THR A 94 -16.19 4.63 19.23
C THR A 94 -15.41 4.14 18.00
N ILE A 95 -14.66 3.03 18.11
CA ILE A 95 -13.81 2.47 17.04
C ILE A 95 -14.58 2.35 15.71
N ILE A 96 -15.85 1.93 15.77
CA ILE A 96 -16.70 1.72 14.59
C ILE A 96 -17.07 3.05 13.94
N THR A 97 -17.49 4.06 14.71
CA THR A 97 -17.84 5.39 14.18
C THR A 97 -16.63 6.19 13.73
N ALA A 98 -15.49 6.05 14.40
CA ALA A 98 -14.19 6.62 14.01
C ALA A 98 -13.71 6.06 12.66
N GLY A 99 -13.93 4.76 12.43
CA GLY A 99 -13.70 4.12 11.14
C GLY A 99 -14.68 4.60 10.08
N LEU A 100 -15.99 4.43 10.28
CA LEU A 100 -16.97 4.68 9.21
C LEU A 100 -17.06 6.15 8.77
N LYS A 101 -17.08 7.10 9.72
CA LYS A 101 -17.29 8.53 9.40
C LYS A 101 -16.03 9.23 8.91
N GLY A 102 -14.86 8.81 9.39
CA GLY A 102 -13.60 9.48 9.05
C GLY A 102 -12.89 8.89 7.84
N VAL A 103 -13.02 7.59 7.59
CA VAL A 103 -12.22 6.91 6.56
C VAL A 103 -12.60 7.33 5.14
N ILE A 104 -13.89 7.41 4.82
CA ILE A 104 -14.35 7.76 3.46
C ILE A 104 -13.87 9.16 3.05
N PRO A 105 -14.15 10.24 3.82
CA PRO A 105 -13.66 11.56 3.46
C PRO A 105 -12.13 11.63 3.48
N MET A 106 -11.47 11.02 4.48
CA MET A 106 -10.01 11.00 4.55
C MET A 106 -9.38 10.30 3.34
N PHE A 107 -9.97 9.20 2.88
CA PHE A 107 -9.51 8.47 1.70
C PHE A 107 -9.68 9.26 0.41
N ILE A 108 -10.81 9.95 0.22
CA ILE A 108 -11.03 10.82 -0.96
C ILE A 108 -9.99 11.95 -0.98
N PHE A 109 -9.83 12.67 0.13
CA PHE A 109 -8.84 13.74 0.23
C PHE A 109 -7.41 13.22 0.06
N ALA A 110 -7.07 12.09 0.69
CA ALA A 110 -5.76 11.47 0.54
C ALA A 110 -5.50 11.06 -0.90
N THR A 111 -6.48 10.48 -1.60
CA THR A 111 -6.31 10.06 -3.00
C THR A 111 -6.00 11.27 -3.90
N VAL A 112 -6.60 12.42 -3.66
CA VAL A 112 -6.32 13.63 -4.44
C VAL A 112 -5.01 14.28 -4.03
N LEU A 113 -4.82 14.56 -2.73
CA LEU A 113 -3.69 15.31 -2.20
C LEU A 113 -2.38 14.53 -2.25
N THR A 114 -2.44 13.21 -2.08
CA THR A 114 -1.27 12.33 -2.16
C THR A 114 -1.10 11.70 -3.54
N SER A 115 -1.82 12.20 -4.55
CA SER A 115 -1.67 11.75 -5.94
C SER A 115 -0.23 11.69 -6.45
N PRO A 116 0.66 12.66 -6.14
CA PRO A 116 2.06 12.56 -6.56
C PRO A 116 2.78 11.34 -5.95
N PHE A 117 2.37 10.93 -4.74
CA PHE A 117 2.97 9.83 -4.01
C PHE A 117 2.39 8.49 -4.44
N TRP A 118 1.05 8.30 -4.39
CA TRP A 118 0.46 6.99 -4.69
C TRP A 118 0.53 6.63 -6.18
N VAL A 119 0.52 7.61 -7.09
CA VAL A 119 0.72 7.36 -8.53
C VAL A 119 2.15 6.94 -8.81
N SER A 120 3.13 7.60 -8.20
CA SER A 120 4.55 7.20 -8.31
C SER A 120 4.77 5.79 -7.73
N LEU A 121 4.12 5.49 -6.62
CA LEU A 121 4.14 4.15 -6.01
C LEU A 121 3.51 3.10 -6.94
N ALA A 122 2.38 3.43 -7.59
CA ALA A 122 1.72 2.56 -8.55
C ALA A 122 2.58 2.29 -9.79
N PHE A 123 3.32 3.29 -10.26
CA PHE A 123 4.29 3.13 -11.33
C PHE A 123 5.45 2.22 -10.93
N PHE A 124 6.05 2.45 -9.75
CA PHE A 124 7.11 1.59 -9.22
C PHE A 124 6.63 0.14 -9.05
N ASN A 125 5.43 -0.06 -8.51
CA ASN A 125 4.79 -1.36 -8.39
C ASN A 125 4.56 -2.03 -9.74
N PHE A 126 4.15 -1.27 -10.76
CA PHE A 126 4.00 -1.80 -12.11
C PHE A 126 5.34 -2.28 -12.67
N VAL A 127 6.41 -1.49 -12.52
CA VAL A 127 7.76 -1.85 -12.95
C VAL A 127 8.23 -3.13 -12.26
N CYS A 128 8.07 -3.22 -10.95
CA CYS A 128 8.37 -4.42 -10.17
C CYS A 128 7.63 -5.66 -10.69
N LEU A 129 6.32 -5.54 -10.91
CA LEU A 129 5.50 -6.63 -11.42
C LEU A 129 5.85 -7.03 -12.85
N TYR A 130 6.18 -6.05 -13.70
CA TYR A 130 6.57 -6.27 -15.09
C TYR A 130 7.88 -7.07 -15.20
N PHE A 131 8.91 -6.69 -14.43
CA PHE A 131 10.18 -7.41 -14.42
C PHE A 131 10.04 -8.81 -13.84
N MET A 132 9.23 -9.00 -12.80
CA MET A 132 8.97 -10.35 -12.26
C MET A 132 8.25 -11.26 -13.26
N LYS A 133 7.35 -10.71 -14.09
CA LYS A 133 6.73 -11.47 -15.18
C LYS A 133 7.72 -11.81 -16.30
N SER A 134 8.65 -10.92 -16.63
CA SER A 134 9.61 -11.15 -17.71
C SER A 134 10.65 -12.22 -17.40
N GLU A 135 10.93 -12.49 -16.12
CA GLU A 135 11.90 -13.50 -15.67
C GLU A 135 11.27 -14.90 -15.44
N SER A 136 9.96 -15.06 -15.65
CA SER A 136 9.19 -16.30 -15.39
C SER A 136 8.66 -16.96 -16.65
#